data_AF-A0A6S7IYM5-F1
#
_entry.id   AF-A0A6S7IYM5-F1
#
_cell.length_a   1.000
_cell.length_b   1.000
_cell.length_c   1.000
_cell.angle_alpha   90.00
_cell.angle_beta   90.00
_cell.angle_gamma   90.00
#
_symmetry.space_group_name_H-M   'P 1'
#
loop_
_entity.id
_entity.type
_entity.pdbx_description
1 polymer ?
#
loop_
_entity_poly.entity_id
_entity_poly.type
_entity_poly.pdbx_seq_one_letter_code
_entity_poly.pdbx_strand_id
1 'polypeptide(L)'
;MISEGTINTGTQEIKTEFFLGGDYKYILINAASANYACAWCKVHKLDRWKTDHDYKYFNIPPMARTLQQIRDLLQDSNNNYGCIKDPLLNIELDHVIVDELHLLLRVTDILMTNLITEAMEWDKDEGFEKRSGAKNVHLEKLINTIQSCGVSFQVWEKKNAVKRVGSMTGLA
;
A
#
# COMPACT_ATOMS: atom_id res chain seq x y z
N MET A 1 14.59 -5.09 22.85
CA MET A 1 13.23 -4.93 23.41
C MET A 1 13.20 -5.67 24.73
N ILE A 2 12.56 -5.10 25.76
CA ILE A 2 12.57 -5.62 27.14
C ILE A 2 12.23 -7.11 27.12
N SER A 3 13.20 -7.94 27.50
CA SER A 3 13.10 -9.41 27.39
C SER A 3 12.21 -10.03 28.46
N GLU A 4 12.02 -9.35 29.58
CA GLU A 4 11.34 -9.91 30.76
C GLU A 4 9.88 -9.43 30.88
N GLY A 5 9.47 -8.40 30.13
CA GLY A 5 8.10 -7.89 30.15
C GLY A 5 7.60 -7.45 31.53
N THR A 6 8.47 -7.28 32.53
CA THR A 6 8.09 -6.88 33.88
C THR A 6 8.89 -5.66 34.33
N ILE A 7 8.25 -4.80 35.12
CA ILE A 7 8.86 -3.66 35.78
C ILE A 7 8.71 -3.87 37.28
N ASN A 8 9.84 -3.86 37.99
CA ASN A 8 9.85 -4.05 39.43
C ASN A 8 9.94 -2.69 40.14
N THR A 9 8.89 -2.35 40.90
CA THR A 9 8.80 -1.07 41.63
C THR A 9 9.22 -1.19 43.10
N GLY A 10 9.86 -2.30 43.47
CA GLY A 10 10.31 -2.59 44.84
C GLY A 10 9.21 -3.15 45.74
N THR A 11 7.95 -2.73 45.56
CA THR A 11 6.79 -3.27 46.29
C THR A 11 5.91 -4.20 45.47
N GLN A 12 6.00 -4.12 44.15
CA GLN A 12 5.17 -4.92 43.25
C GLN A 12 5.86 -5.12 41.91
N GLU A 13 5.70 -6.33 41.37
CA GLU A 13 6.06 -6.66 40.01
C GLU A 13 4.87 -6.36 39.09
N ILE A 14 5.09 -5.47 38.12
CA ILE A 14 4.08 -5.07 37.16
C ILE A 14 4.40 -5.74 35.82
N LYS A 15 3.50 -6.58 35.34
CA LYS A 15 3.58 -7.14 33.99
C LYS A 15 3.21 -6.04 32.97
N THR A 16 4.02 -5.92 31.94
CA THR A 16 3.92 -4.90 30.90
C THR A 16 3.84 -5.54 29.53
N GLU A 17 3.03 -4.95 28.66
CA GLU A 17 2.94 -5.30 27.25
C GLU A 17 3.19 -4.03 26.44
N PHE A 18 4.07 -4.12 25.46
CA PHE A 18 4.48 -2.98 24.64
C PHE A 18 3.85 -3.09 23.25
N PHE A 19 3.10 -2.06 22.88
CA PHE A 19 2.59 -1.89 21.53
C PHE A 19 3.45 -0.84 20.82
N LEU A 20 4.03 -1.21 19.69
CA LEU A 20 4.84 -0.32 18.86
C LEU A 20 4.01 0.10 17.65
N GLY A 21 3.77 1.41 17.54
CA GLY A 21 3.17 2.02 16.35
C GLY A 21 4.26 2.53 15.42
N GLY A 22 4.12 2.27 14.12
CA GLY A 22 5.06 2.77 13.12
C GLY A 22 4.51 2.60 11.70
N ASP A 23 5.03 3.42 10.79
CA ASP A 23 4.73 3.34 9.36
C ASP A 23 5.12 1.97 8.76
N TYR A 24 4.43 1.55 7.69
CA TYR A 24 4.72 0.32 6.95
C TYR A 24 6.20 0.18 6.56
N LYS A 25 6.92 1.29 6.39
CA LYS A 25 8.35 1.32 6.09
C LYS A 25 9.22 0.59 7.11
N TYR A 26 8.79 0.46 8.37
CA TYR A 26 9.54 -0.27 9.39
C TYR A 26 9.53 -1.79 9.20
N ILE A 27 8.57 -2.33 8.45
CA ILE A 27 8.43 -3.77 8.17
C ILE A 27 8.83 -4.15 6.74
N LEU A 28 9.35 -3.19 5.96
CA LEU A 28 9.80 -3.43 4.59
C LEU A 28 11.09 -4.24 4.53
N ILE A 29 10.93 -5.56 4.36
CA ILE A 29 12.00 -6.52 4.06
C ILE A 29 12.33 -6.63 2.56
N ASN A 30 11.41 -6.17 1.70
CA ASN A 30 11.53 -6.20 0.24
C ASN A 30 11.52 -4.79 -0.35
N ALA A 31 12.01 -4.63 -1.57
CA ALA A 31 11.77 -3.41 -2.34
C ALA A 31 10.27 -3.26 -2.70
N ALA A 32 9.73 -2.04 -2.62
CA ALA A 32 8.32 -1.78 -2.94
C ALA A 32 7.95 -2.15 -4.39
N SER A 33 8.92 -2.09 -5.31
CA SER A 33 8.78 -2.47 -6.71
C SER A 33 9.05 -3.95 -7.01
N ALA A 34 9.38 -4.76 -5.99
CA ALA A 34 9.71 -6.17 -6.19
C ALA A 34 8.51 -6.98 -6.68
N ASN A 35 8.81 -8.06 -7.41
CA ASN A 35 7.83 -9.05 -7.83
C ASN A 35 7.11 -9.68 -6.63
N TYR A 36 7.80 -9.83 -5.51
CA TYR A 36 7.29 -10.42 -4.26
C TYR A 36 7.31 -9.39 -3.10
N ALA A 37 6.69 -8.22 -3.31
CA ALA A 37 6.78 -7.09 -2.39
C ALA A 37 5.99 -7.22 -1.07
N CYS A 38 4.93 -8.04 -1.01
CA CYS A 38 4.11 -8.22 0.20
C CYS A 38 5.00 -8.64 1.37
N ALA A 39 4.91 -8.05 2.57
CA ALA A 39 5.74 -8.46 3.70
C ALA A 39 5.36 -9.87 4.23
N TRP A 40 4.06 -10.16 4.31
CA TRP A 40 3.50 -11.36 4.92
C TRP A 40 3.54 -12.62 4.07
N CYS A 41 3.46 -12.51 2.74
CA CYS A 41 3.34 -13.69 1.88
C CYS A 41 4.17 -13.59 0.59
N LYS A 42 4.37 -14.75 -0.05
CA LYS A 42 5.17 -14.91 -1.27
C LYS A 42 4.36 -14.79 -2.57
N VAL A 43 3.27 -14.03 -2.57
CA VAL A 43 2.45 -13.79 -3.78
C VAL A 43 3.22 -12.95 -4.81
N HIS A 44 3.21 -13.39 -6.06
CA HIS A 44 3.83 -12.64 -7.16
C HIS A 44 2.94 -11.45 -7.58
N LYS A 45 3.54 -10.35 -8.02
CA LYS A 45 2.83 -9.09 -8.33
C LYS A 45 1.73 -9.25 -9.38
N LEU A 46 1.90 -10.17 -10.32
CA LEU A 46 0.94 -10.44 -11.39
C LEU A 46 -0.26 -11.28 -10.92
N ASP A 47 -0.17 -11.87 -9.74
CA ASP A 47 -1.23 -12.74 -9.19
C ASP A 47 -2.04 -12.04 -8.08
N ARG A 48 -1.67 -10.81 -7.67
CA ARG A 48 -2.32 -10.09 -6.56
C ARG A 48 -3.80 -9.74 -6.80
N TRP A 49 -4.24 -9.73 -8.05
CA TRP A 49 -5.63 -9.45 -8.41
C TRP A 49 -6.54 -10.68 -8.31
N LYS A 50 -5.95 -11.88 -8.22
CA LYS A 50 -6.71 -13.13 -8.18
C LYS A 50 -7.42 -13.25 -6.82
N THR A 51 -8.74 -13.36 -6.86
CA THR A 51 -9.62 -13.54 -5.69
C THR A 51 -10.14 -14.98 -5.60
N ASP A 52 -9.40 -15.93 -6.19
CA ASP A 52 -9.72 -17.35 -6.23
C ASP A 52 -9.40 -18.07 -4.91
N HIS A 53 -8.62 -17.44 -4.03
CA HIS A 53 -8.23 -17.98 -2.73
C HIS A 53 -8.77 -17.13 -1.57
N ASP A 54 -9.14 -17.80 -0.49
CA ASP A 54 -9.45 -17.14 0.79
C ASP A 54 -8.20 -16.51 1.42
N TYR A 55 -8.37 -15.45 2.21
CA TYR A 55 -7.25 -14.74 2.83
C TYR A 55 -6.35 -15.66 3.68
N LYS A 56 -6.89 -16.73 4.27
CA LYS A 56 -6.11 -17.69 5.07
C LYS A 56 -5.02 -18.37 4.26
N TYR A 57 -5.25 -18.61 2.97
CA TYR A 57 -4.27 -19.23 2.08
C TYR A 57 -2.93 -18.48 2.08
N PHE A 58 -2.97 -17.15 2.12
CA PHE A 58 -1.77 -16.30 2.11
C PHE A 58 -1.08 -16.20 3.48
N ASN A 59 -1.78 -16.56 4.56
CA ASN A 59 -1.32 -16.43 5.95
C ASN A 59 -0.88 -17.76 6.58
N ILE A 60 -0.82 -18.84 5.79
CA ILE A 60 -0.29 -20.14 6.23
C ILE A 60 0.90 -20.60 5.37
N PRO A 61 1.81 -21.43 5.90
CA PRO A 61 2.82 -22.09 5.09
C PRO A 61 2.18 -22.93 3.96
N PRO A 62 2.77 -22.99 2.75
CA PRO A 62 4.08 -22.45 2.40
C PRO A 62 4.07 -20.97 1.95
N MET A 63 2.91 -20.30 1.88
CA MET A 63 2.80 -18.95 1.33
C MET A 63 3.23 -17.86 2.31
N ALA A 64 2.89 -18.02 3.58
CA ALA A 64 3.28 -17.11 4.65
C ALA A 64 4.81 -17.05 4.82
N ARG A 65 5.28 -15.89 5.26
CA ARG A 65 6.66 -15.69 5.70
C ARG A 65 6.76 -15.73 7.22
N THR A 66 7.86 -16.29 7.70
CA THR A 66 8.28 -16.23 9.11
C THR A 66 9.60 -15.47 9.20
N LEU A 67 9.96 -14.97 10.39
CA LEU A 67 11.25 -14.30 10.55
C LEU A 67 12.42 -15.22 10.18
N GLN A 68 12.34 -16.50 10.53
CA GLN A 68 13.37 -17.47 10.16
C GLN A 68 13.48 -17.63 8.63
N GLN A 69 12.35 -17.80 7.93
CA GLN A 69 12.37 -17.88 6.46
C GLN A 69 12.95 -16.63 5.82
N ILE A 70 12.65 -15.44 6.35
CA ILE A 70 13.22 -14.19 5.81
C ILE A 70 14.73 -14.21 5.93
N ARG A 71 15.27 -14.61 7.09
CA ARG A 71 16.72 -14.73 7.32
C ARG A 71 17.38 -15.73 6.39
N ASP A 72 16.73 -16.87 6.18
CA ASP A 72 17.24 -17.91 5.28
C ASP A 72 17.22 -17.44 3.82
N LEU A 73 16.13 -16.77 3.39
CA LEU A 73 15.99 -16.23 2.03
C LEU A 73 16.98 -15.11 1.72
N LEU A 74 17.46 -14.37 2.71
CA LEU A 74 18.52 -13.37 2.52
C LEU A 74 19.87 -14.00 2.14
N GLN A 75 20.08 -15.26 2.49
CA GLN A 75 21.31 -16.00 2.17
C GLN A 75 21.21 -16.75 0.83
N ASP A 76 19.99 -16.89 0.27
CA ASP A 76 19.75 -17.59 -1.00
C ASP A 76 19.96 -16.65 -2.20
N SER A 77 20.92 -16.98 -3.06
CA SER A 77 21.22 -16.22 -4.28
C SER A 77 20.34 -16.58 -5.49
N ASN A 78 19.64 -17.72 -5.46
CA ASN A 78 18.85 -18.22 -6.58
C ASN A 78 17.40 -17.72 -6.55
N ASN A 79 16.74 -17.73 -5.39
CA ASN A 79 15.38 -17.24 -5.26
C ASN A 79 15.03 -16.74 -3.85
N ASN A 80 15.38 -15.49 -3.56
CA ASN A 80 15.13 -14.85 -2.27
C ASN A 80 13.69 -14.31 -2.09
N TYR A 81 12.78 -14.51 -3.05
CA TYR A 81 11.44 -13.91 -3.05
C TYR A 81 11.44 -12.40 -2.72
N GLY A 82 12.44 -11.66 -3.22
CA GLY A 82 12.54 -10.21 -3.05
C GLY A 82 13.12 -9.73 -1.72
N CYS A 83 13.54 -10.63 -0.82
CA CYS A 83 14.11 -10.28 0.49
C CYS A 83 15.47 -9.62 0.28
N ILE A 84 15.64 -8.38 0.77
CA ILE A 84 16.87 -7.59 0.61
C ILE A 84 17.48 -7.13 1.93
N LYS A 85 16.71 -7.20 3.03
CA LYS A 85 17.14 -6.72 4.35
C LYS A 85 16.63 -7.63 5.47
N ASP A 86 17.44 -7.73 6.52
CA ASP A 86 17.04 -8.38 7.77
C ASP A 86 15.92 -7.58 8.46
N PRO A 87 14.96 -8.24 9.13
CA PRO A 87 13.92 -7.56 9.89
C PRO A 87 14.52 -6.65 10.98
N LEU A 88 14.09 -5.38 11.01
CA LEU A 88 14.55 -4.43 12.02
C LEU A 88 14.16 -4.84 13.45
N LEU A 89 12.99 -5.47 13.59
CA LEU A 89 12.44 -5.95 14.85
C LEU A 89 12.27 -7.46 14.79
N ASN A 90 12.63 -8.15 15.88
CA ASN A 90 12.42 -9.58 16.03
C ASN A 90 10.99 -9.86 16.55
N ILE A 91 9.99 -9.44 15.78
CA ILE A 91 8.55 -9.63 16.05
C ILE A 91 7.98 -10.44 14.88
N GLU A 92 7.33 -11.57 15.18
CA GLU A 92 6.69 -12.37 14.13
C GLU A 92 5.58 -11.58 13.42
N LEU A 93 5.41 -11.84 12.12
CA LEU A 93 4.56 -11.01 11.26
C LEU A 93 3.06 -11.12 11.60
N ASP A 94 2.65 -12.17 12.30
CA ASP A 94 1.29 -12.36 12.83
C ASP A 94 0.98 -11.48 14.06
N HIS A 95 2.00 -10.94 14.71
CA HIS A 95 1.88 -9.95 15.80
C HIS A 95 1.97 -8.50 15.29
N VAL A 96 2.07 -8.30 13.97
CA VAL A 96 2.10 -6.97 13.35
C VAL A 96 0.70 -6.59 12.87
N ILE A 97 0.15 -5.53 13.46
CA ILE A 97 -1.12 -4.95 13.05
C ILE A 97 -0.85 -3.87 12.00
N VAL A 98 -1.61 -3.90 10.90
CA VAL A 98 -1.50 -2.90 9.83
C VAL A 98 -2.09 -1.57 10.28
N ASP A 99 -1.41 -0.48 9.95
CA ASP A 99 -1.95 0.86 10.11
C ASP A 99 -3.12 1.08 9.13
N GLU A 100 -4.33 1.06 9.67
CA GLU A 100 -5.58 1.20 8.90
C GLU A 100 -5.70 2.57 8.24
N LEU A 101 -5.20 3.64 8.88
CA LEU A 101 -5.28 4.99 8.34
C LEU A 101 -4.40 5.13 7.10
N HIS A 102 -3.13 4.72 7.19
CA HIS A 102 -2.21 4.77 6.06
C HIS A 102 -2.66 3.84 4.93
N LEU A 103 -3.24 2.67 5.27
CA LEU A 103 -3.81 1.77 4.29
C LEU A 103 -4.99 2.40 3.55
N LEU A 104 -5.94 3.01 4.28
CA LEU A 104 -7.11 3.65 3.69
C LEU A 104 -6.72 4.83 2.80
N LEU A 105 -5.75 5.64 3.21
CA LEU A 105 -5.21 6.73 2.39
C LEU A 105 -4.63 6.20 1.09
N ARG A 106 -3.87 5.08 1.13
CA ARG A 106 -3.33 4.45 -0.07
C ARG A 106 -4.41 3.88 -0.99
N VAL A 107 -5.43 3.22 -0.43
CA VAL A 107 -6.56 2.68 -1.21
C VAL A 107 -7.30 3.82 -1.89
N THR A 108 -7.57 4.90 -1.16
CA THR A 108 -8.24 6.10 -1.70
C THR A 108 -7.43 6.73 -2.83
N ASP A 109 -6.12 6.88 -2.68
CA ASP A 109 -5.24 7.42 -3.72
C ASP A 109 -5.30 6.60 -5.03
N ILE A 110 -5.29 5.27 -4.92
CA ILE A 110 -5.42 4.37 -6.08
C ILE A 110 -6.80 4.49 -6.73
N LEU A 111 -7.87 4.46 -5.95
CA LEU A 111 -9.24 4.56 -6.47
C LEU A 111 -9.47 5.91 -7.15
N MET A 112 -9.00 7.00 -6.54
CA MET A 112 -9.09 8.34 -7.13
C MET A 112 -8.30 8.43 -8.43
N THR A 113 -7.09 7.86 -8.47
CA THR A 113 -6.29 7.81 -9.71
C THR A 113 -7.01 7.04 -10.82
N ASN A 114 -7.67 5.92 -10.48
CA ASN A 114 -8.44 5.14 -11.44
C ASN A 114 -9.65 5.92 -11.97
N LEU A 115 -10.42 6.59 -11.10
CA LEU A 115 -11.55 7.43 -11.52
C LEU A 115 -11.14 8.57 -12.45
N ILE A 116 -10.03 9.25 -12.13
CA ILE A 116 -9.48 10.31 -13.00
C ILE A 116 -9.05 9.74 -14.34
N THR A 117 -8.38 8.59 -14.35
CA THR A 117 -7.90 7.94 -15.57
C THR A 117 -9.06 7.54 -16.46
N GLU A 118 -10.09 6.91 -15.89
CA GLU A 118 -11.31 6.50 -16.60
C GLU A 118 -12.03 7.71 -17.22
N ALA A 119 -12.24 8.78 -16.45
CA ALA A 119 -12.90 9.99 -16.96
C ALA A 119 -12.11 10.61 -18.13
N MET A 120 -10.78 10.61 -18.05
CA MET A 120 -9.92 11.11 -19.13
C MET A 120 -9.91 10.21 -20.37
N GLU A 121 -9.95 8.89 -20.19
CA GLU A 121 -10.05 7.93 -21.30
C GLU A 121 -11.39 8.07 -22.00
N TRP A 122 -12.47 8.20 -21.23
CA TRP A 122 -13.81 8.45 -21.77
C TRP A 122 -13.88 9.76 -22.57
N ASP A 123 -13.28 10.84 -22.06
CA ASP A 123 -13.17 12.11 -22.80
C ASP A 123 -12.34 11.99 -24.08
N LYS A 124 -11.30 11.14 -24.10
CA LYS A 124 -10.52 10.88 -25.32
C LYS A 124 -11.36 10.13 -26.34
N ASP A 125 -12.02 9.05 -25.94
CA ASP A 125 -12.80 8.20 -26.83
C ASP A 125 -13.93 9.00 -27.50
N GLU A 126 -14.66 9.82 -26.74
CA GLU A 126 -15.69 10.71 -27.32
C GLU A 126 -15.10 11.86 -28.16
N GLY A 127 -13.92 12.36 -27.79
CA GLY A 127 -13.20 13.38 -28.55
C GLY A 127 -12.66 12.87 -29.89
N PHE A 128 -12.35 11.58 -29.99
CA PHE A 128 -12.01 10.92 -31.26
C PHE A 128 -13.25 10.78 -32.17
N GLU A 129 -14.42 10.52 -31.60
CA GLU A 129 -15.68 10.39 -32.35
C GLU A 129 -16.23 11.73 -32.85
N LYS A 130 -16.06 12.81 -32.07
CA LYS A 130 -16.61 14.14 -32.38
C LYS A 130 -15.48 15.09 -32.80
N ARG A 131 -15.29 15.32 -34.10
CA ARG A 131 -14.39 16.34 -34.67
C ARG A 131 -14.84 17.78 -34.37
N SER A 132 -15.13 18.17 -33.13
CA SER A 132 -15.25 19.56 -32.65
C SER A 132 -15.86 19.61 -31.25
N GLY A 133 -15.30 20.46 -30.38
CA GLY A 133 -16.08 21.21 -29.41
C GLY A 133 -15.58 21.15 -27.98
N ALA A 134 -16.06 20.17 -27.22
CA ALA A 134 -15.87 20.14 -25.77
C ALA A 134 -14.80 19.10 -25.41
N LYS A 135 -13.63 19.58 -24.97
CA LYS A 135 -12.60 18.72 -24.38
C LYS A 135 -12.88 18.62 -22.88
N ASN A 136 -12.74 17.43 -22.31
CA ASN A 136 -12.74 17.18 -20.85
C ASN A 136 -14.10 17.28 -20.12
N VAL A 137 -15.22 16.93 -20.77
CA VAL A 137 -16.56 17.03 -20.16
C VAL A 137 -16.69 16.11 -18.94
N HIS A 138 -16.24 14.87 -19.05
CA HIS A 138 -16.34 13.87 -17.98
C HIS A 138 -15.39 14.19 -16.84
N LEU A 139 -14.17 14.63 -17.16
CA LEU A 139 -13.19 15.08 -16.17
C LEU A 139 -13.70 16.30 -15.38
N GLU A 140 -14.27 17.31 -16.04
CA GLU A 140 -14.86 18.47 -15.36
C GLU A 140 -16.03 18.07 -14.46
N LYS A 141 -16.89 17.17 -14.93
CA LYS A 141 -17.99 16.63 -14.13
C LYS A 141 -17.49 15.89 -12.89
N LEU A 142 -16.43 15.10 -13.02
CA LEU A 142 -15.78 14.42 -11.90
C LEU A 142 -15.22 15.43 -10.89
N ILE A 143 -14.48 16.43 -11.37
CA ILE A 143 -13.90 17.49 -10.52
C ILE A 143 -15.01 18.22 -9.75
N ASN A 144 -16.07 18.65 -10.43
CA ASN A 144 -17.21 19.35 -9.82
C ASN A 144 -17.91 18.47 -8.77
N THR A 145 -18.04 17.17 -9.05
CA THR A 145 -18.64 16.21 -8.10
C THR A 145 -17.78 16.09 -6.84
N ILE A 146 -16.47 15.96 -6.99
CA ILE A 146 -15.54 15.90 -5.86
C ILE A 146 -15.58 17.21 -5.06
N GLN A 147 -15.55 18.36 -5.73
CA GLN A 147 -15.63 19.67 -5.09
C GLN A 147 -16.95 19.91 -4.35
N SER A 148 -18.05 19.30 -4.82
CA SER A 148 -19.34 19.36 -4.13
C SER A 148 -19.34 18.70 -2.76
N CYS A 149 -18.37 17.80 -2.50
CA CYS A 149 -18.14 17.21 -1.18
C CYS A 149 -17.40 18.15 -0.21
N GLY A 150 -17.13 19.40 -0.59
CA GLY A 150 -16.45 20.39 0.27
C GLY A 150 -14.93 20.30 0.26
N VAL A 151 -14.33 19.61 -0.71
CA VAL A 151 -12.87 19.47 -0.83
C VAL A 151 -12.33 20.25 -2.03
N SER A 152 -11.17 20.90 -1.85
CA SER A 152 -10.43 21.48 -2.97
C SER A 152 -9.76 20.39 -3.79
N PHE A 153 -10.06 20.34 -5.09
CA PHE A 153 -9.54 19.30 -5.99
C PHE A 153 -9.15 19.88 -7.34
N GLN A 154 -7.92 19.59 -7.79
CA GLN A 154 -7.35 20.05 -9.05
C GLN A 154 -6.55 18.93 -9.71
N VAL A 155 -6.64 18.82 -11.04
CA VAL A 155 -5.92 17.83 -11.84
C VAL A 155 -4.92 18.55 -12.75
N TRP A 156 -3.68 18.08 -12.79
CA TRP A 156 -2.60 18.68 -13.57
C TRP A 156 -2.04 17.68 -14.57
N GLU A 157 -1.73 18.15 -15.78
CA GLU A 157 -1.12 17.32 -16.81
C GLU A 157 0.36 17.72 -17.01
N LYS A 158 1.29 16.80 -16.71
CA LYS A 158 2.69 16.97 -17.09
C LYS A 158 2.84 16.74 -18.59
N LYS A 159 3.23 17.77 -19.33
CA LYS A 159 3.39 17.76 -20.80
C LYS A 159 4.39 16.71 -21.34
N ASN A 160 5.27 16.14 -20.50
CA ASN A 160 6.39 15.28 -20.95
C ASN A 160 6.58 13.97 -20.15
N ALA A 161 5.57 13.45 -19.43
CA ALA A 161 5.73 12.21 -18.65
C ALA A 161 4.74 11.11 -19.08
N VAL A 162 5.25 9.88 -19.20
CA VAL A 162 4.47 8.65 -19.52
C VAL A 162 3.46 8.29 -18.41
N LYS A 163 3.58 8.89 -17.21
CA LYS A 163 2.61 8.80 -16.11
C LYS A 163 2.16 10.19 -15.66
N ARG A 164 0.84 10.38 -15.59
CA ARG A 164 0.17 11.60 -15.12
C ARG A 164 -0.26 11.42 -13.66
N VAL A 165 -0.16 12.48 -12.86
CA VAL A 165 -0.40 12.47 -11.41
C VAL A 165 -1.42 13.56 -11.11
N GLY A 166 -2.60 13.18 -10.60
CA GLY A 166 -3.51 14.12 -9.93
C GLY A 166 -3.03 14.35 -8.49
N SER A 167 -3.22 15.55 -7.94
CA SER A 167 -2.91 15.79 -6.52
C SER A 167 -4.09 16.47 -5.83
N MET A 168 -4.60 15.87 -4.76
CA MET A 168 -5.44 16.57 -3.79
C MET A 168 -4.55 17.53 -3.00
N THR A 169 -4.87 18.82 -3.04
CA THR A 169 -4.28 19.79 -2.12
C THR A 169 -5.34 20.14 -1.09
N GLY A 170 -5.11 19.72 0.15
CA GLY A 170 -5.95 20.13 1.27
C GLY A 170 -5.67 21.59 1.60
N LEU A 171 -6.67 22.45 1.44
CA LEU A 171 -6.74 23.72 2.16
C LEU A 171 -7.74 23.52 3.29
N ALA A 172 -7.20 23.57 4.51
CA ALA A 172 -7.97 23.87 5.71
C ALA A 172 -8.50 25.31 5.64
#